data_AF-B4ICK3-F1
#
_entry.id   AF-B4ICK3-F1
#
_cell.length_a   1.000
_cell.length_b   1.000
_cell.length_c   1.000
_cell.angle_alpha   90.00
_cell.angle_beta   90.00
_cell.angle_gamma   90.00
#
_symmetry.space_group_name_H-M   'P 1'
#
loop_
_entity.id
_entity.type
_entity.pdbx_description
1 polymer ?
#
loop_
_entity_poly.entity_id
_entity_poly.type
_entity_poly.pdbx_seq_one_letter_code
_entity_poly.pdbx_strand_id
1 'polypeptide(L)'
;MLPAKIIPNKGKAYVAYANQEVELENYEVLSGFNYEWLPAENGEVPPGAVKVGQNVDGETLYAGRGYHAGSLTVGKVHPSHGCLYIPYDSEEVKIFAYEVLSRRMEAR
;
A
#
# COMPACT_ATOMS: atom_id res chain seq x y z
N MET A 1 4.55 0.77 11.29
CA MET A 1 4.22 1.77 10.25
C MET A 1 3.41 1.05 9.18
N LEU A 2 2.38 1.69 8.62
CA LEU A 2 1.50 1.12 7.60
C LEU A 2 1.20 2.20 6.54
N PRO A 3 1.04 1.84 5.26
CA PRO A 3 0.69 2.80 4.22
C PRO A 3 -0.76 3.25 4.38
N ALA A 4 -1.00 4.54 4.26
CA ALA A 4 -2.31 5.15 4.44
C ALA A 4 -2.72 5.97 3.21
N LYS A 5 -4.02 5.96 2.91
CA LYS A 5 -4.66 6.90 1.98
C LYS A 5 -4.84 8.24 2.68
N ILE A 6 -4.29 9.31 2.13
CA ILE A 6 -4.47 10.67 2.68
C ILE A 6 -5.60 11.34 1.91
N ILE A 7 -6.53 11.98 2.64
CA ILE A 7 -7.59 12.81 2.06
C ILE A 7 -7.35 14.26 2.52
N PRO A 8 -6.63 15.08 1.75
CA PRO A 8 -6.22 16.42 2.16
C PRO A 8 -7.39 17.31 2.60
N ASN A 9 -8.52 17.25 1.88
CA ASN A 9 -9.72 18.05 2.20
C ASN A 9 -10.35 17.69 3.55
N LYS A 10 -10.09 16.50 4.08
CA LYS A 10 -10.52 16.08 5.43
C LYS A 10 -9.44 16.32 6.49
N GLY A 11 -8.19 16.55 6.08
CA GLY A 11 -7.04 16.59 6.99
C GLY A 11 -6.76 15.25 7.68
N LYS A 12 -7.20 14.13 7.10
CA LYS A 12 -7.11 12.79 7.70
C LYS A 12 -6.40 11.81 6.79
N ALA A 13 -5.81 10.79 7.40
CA ALA A 13 -5.29 9.61 6.71
C ALA A 13 -6.08 8.36 7.13
N TYR A 14 -6.17 7.38 6.24
CA TYR A 14 -6.94 6.15 6.44
C TYR A 14 -6.06 4.95 6.13
N VAL A 15 -6.04 3.96 7.01
CA VAL A 15 -5.25 2.74 6.85
C VAL A 15 -6.15 1.50 6.92
N ALA A 16 -5.83 0.48 6.13
CA ALA A 16 -6.44 -0.83 6.27
C ALA A 16 -5.76 -1.60 7.42
N TYR A 17 -6.51 -1.98 8.46
CA TYR A 17 -6.00 -2.79 9.56
C TYR A 17 -7.11 -3.59 10.24
N ALA A 18 -6.85 -4.87 10.54
CA ALA A 18 -7.77 -5.76 11.26
C ALA A 18 -9.19 -5.81 10.65
N ASN A 19 -9.28 -5.92 9.32
CA ASN A 19 -10.52 -5.91 8.54
C ASN A 19 -11.30 -4.58 8.56
N GLN A 20 -10.68 -3.47 8.98
CA GLN A 20 -11.32 -2.16 9.08
C GLN A 20 -10.50 -1.07 8.38
N GLU A 21 -11.19 -0.02 7.94
CA GLU A 21 -10.59 1.28 7.65
C GLU A 21 -10.45 2.07 8.96
N VAL A 22 -9.21 2.38 9.34
CA VAL A 22 -8.90 3.13 10.56
C VAL A 22 -8.48 4.55 10.20
N GLU A 23 -9.16 5.55 10.77
CA GLU A 23 -8.80 6.96 10.63
C GLU A 23 -7.61 7.33 11.53
N LEU A 24 -6.68 8.11 10.99
CA LEU A 24 -5.47 8.61 11.66
C LEU A 24 -5.37 10.13 11.53
N GLU A 25 -4.97 10.78 12.62
CA GLU A 25 -4.72 12.23 12.66
C GLU A 25 -3.25 12.58 12.40
N ASN A 26 -2.34 11.70 12.82
CA ASN A 26 -0.90 11.87 12.60
C ASN A 26 -0.43 10.90 11.52
N TYR A 27 0.30 11.41 10.54
CA TYR A 27 0.82 10.63 9.43
C TYR A 27 2.12 11.22 8.89
N GLU A 28 2.89 10.39 8.21
CA GLU A 28 4.08 10.79 7.47
C GLU A 28 3.79 10.62 5.97
N VAL A 29 4.36 11.51 5.14
CA VAL A 29 4.19 11.47 3.68
C VAL A 29 5.49 11.00 3.06
N LEU A 30 5.44 9.88 2.33
CA LEU A 30 6.55 9.50 1.46
C LEU A 30 6.62 10.48 0.29
N SER A 31 7.72 11.20 0.18
CA SER A 31 8.02 12.13 -0.91
C SER A 31 9.42 11.87 -1.47
N GLY A 32 9.61 12.15 -2.76
CA GLY A 32 10.90 11.97 -3.42
C GLY A 32 10.76 11.68 -4.91
N PHE A 33 11.90 11.54 -5.57
CA PHE A 33 12.03 11.21 -6.99
C PHE A 33 12.53 9.77 -7.18
N ASN A 34 12.59 9.29 -8.42
CA ASN A 34 13.09 7.93 -8.77
C ASN A 34 12.25 6.78 -8.21
N TYR A 35 10.94 6.98 -8.07
CA TYR A 35 9.99 5.91 -7.82
C TYR A 35 9.15 5.62 -9.05
N GLU A 36 8.73 4.38 -9.21
CA GLU A 36 7.79 3.95 -10.23
C GLU A 36 6.80 2.92 -9.66
N TRP A 37 5.65 2.82 -10.31
CA TRP A 37 4.64 1.82 -10.01
C TRP A 37 4.81 0.67 -10.99
N LEU A 38 5.12 -0.51 -10.47
CA LEU A 38 5.33 -1.71 -11.27
C LEU A 38 4.15 -2.67 -11.09
N PRO A 39 3.57 -3.22 -12.18
CA PRO A 39 2.48 -4.18 -12.07
C PRO A 39 2.96 -5.44 -11.34
N ALA A 40 2.09 -6.01 -10.52
CA ALA A 40 2.32 -7.25 -9.80
C ALA A 40 0.99 -7.90 -9.44
N GLU A 41 1.03 -9.19 -9.10
CA GLU A 41 -0.16 -9.92 -8.69
C GLU A 41 0.15 -11.02 -7.69
N ASN A 42 -0.88 -11.50 -6.99
CA ASN A 42 -0.85 -12.75 -6.22
C ASN A 42 0.33 -12.85 -5.22
N GLY A 43 0.72 -11.75 -4.61
CA GLY A 43 1.82 -11.67 -3.62
C GLY A 43 3.18 -11.35 -4.22
N GLU A 44 3.29 -11.20 -5.54
CA GLU A 44 4.52 -10.78 -6.20
C GLU A 44 4.97 -9.40 -5.70
N VAL A 45 6.28 -9.28 -5.49
CA VAL A 45 6.94 -8.05 -5.07
C VAL A 45 8.19 -7.84 -5.95
N PRO A 46 8.21 -6.81 -6.80
CA PRO A 46 9.34 -6.54 -7.69
C PRO A 46 10.57 -6.01 -6.93
N PRO A 47 11.76 -6.08 -7.54
CA PRO A 47 12.98 -5.50 -6.98
C PRO A 47 12.83 -4.01 -6.67
N GLY A 48 13.44 -3.56 -5.57
CA GLY A 48 13.39 -2.15 -5.17
C GLY A 48 12.06 -1.72 -4.53
N ALA A 49 11.13 -2.66 -4.28
CA ALA A 49 9.85 -2.37 -3.62
C ALA A 49 10.02 -1.65 -2.27
N VAL A 50 9.18 -0.64 -2.06
CA VAL A 50 9.20 0.20 -0.86
C VAL A 50 8.55 -0.56 0.30
N LYS A 51 9.37 -0.89 1.31
CA LYS A 51 8.92 -1.49 2.57
C LYS A 51 8.21 -0.43 3.41
N VAL A 52 7.05 -0.80 3.95
CA VAL A 52 6.20 0.13 4.74
C VAL A 52 5.98 -0.33 6.17
N GLY A 53 6.28 -1.59 6.49
CA GLY A 53 6.16 -2.14 7.82
C GLY A 53 6.35 -3.65 7.86
N GLN A 54 6.02 -4.25 9.00
CA GLN A 54 5.96 -5.69 9.19
C GLN A 54 4.63 -6.08 9.85
N ASN A 55 4.14 -7.28 9.58
CA ASN A 55 3.02 -7.85 10.32
C ASN A 55 3.48 -8.42 11.68
N VAL A 56 2.54 -9.00 12.44
CA VAL A 56 2.81 -9.57 13.78
C VAL A 56 3.79 -10.75 13.76
N ASP A 57 3.87 -11.46 12.64
CA ASP A 57 4.77 -12.59 12.44
C ASP A 57 6.15 -12.15 11.88
N GLY A 58 6.36 -10.85 11.71
CA GLY A 58 7.60 -10.26 11.19
C GLY A 58 7.72 -10.22 9.66
N GLU A 59 6.68 -10.63 8.94
CA GLU A 59 6.66 -10.55 7.48
C GLU A 59 6.65 -9.10 7.01
N THR A 60 7.50 -8.79 6.04
CA THR A 60 7.59 -7.43 5.46
C THR A 60 6.39 -7.13 4.57
N LEU A 61 5.82 -5.94 4.77
CA LEU A 61 4.74 -5.38 3.96
C LEU A 61 5.29 -4.29 3.03
N TYR A 62 4.66 -4.13 1.86
CA TYR A 62 5.11 -3.19 0.82
C TYR A 62 4.03 -2.19 0.44
N ALA A 63 4.43 -1.00 -0.03
CA ALA A 63 3.51 -0.02 -0.58
C ALA A 63 2.96 -0.50 -1.93
N GLY A 64 1.65 -0.59 -2.04
CA GLY A 64 0.98 -0.88 -3.31
C GLY A 64 -0.21 0.03 -3.56
N ARG A 65 -0.77 -0.06 -4.76
CA ARG A 65 -2.05 0.57 -5.12
C ARG A 65 -2.84 -0.33 -6.06
N GLY A 66 -4.16 -0.20 -6.04
CA GLY A 66 -5.05 -1.00 -6.88
C GLY A 66 -6.33 -0.25 -7.20
N TYR A 67 -6.97 -0.66 -8.30
CA TYR A 67 -8.27 -0.13 -8.70
C TYR A 67 -9.38 -0.88 -7.96
N HIS A 68 -10.26 -0.13 -7.30
CA HIS A 68 -11.48 -0.63 -6.71
C HIS A 68 -12.58 0.42 -6.79
N ALA A 69 -13.78 0.02 -7.23
CA ALA A 69 -14.95 0.88 -7.34
C ALA A 69 -14.69 2.23 -8.06
N GLY A 70 -13.92 2.21 -9.15
CA GLY A 70 -13.58 3.41 -9.93
C GLY A 70 -12.50 4.32 -9.32
N SER A 71 -11.92 3.94 -8.18
CA SER A 71 -10.84 4.68 -7.52
C SER A 71 -9.53 3.90 -7.52
N LEU A 72 -8.44 4.58 -7.86
CA LEU A 72 -7.08 4.07 -7.65
C LEU A 72 -6.65 4.41 -6.23
N THR A 73 -6.44 3.39 -5.41
CA THR A 73 -6.26 3.56 -3.96
C THR A 73 -4.99 2.86 -3.49
N VAL A 74 -4.21 3.56 -2.66
CA VAL A 74 -2.99 3.02 -2.03
C VAL A 74 -3.32 2.12 -0.84
N GLY A 75 -2.45 1.16 -0.56
CA GLY A 75 -2.59 0.21 0.53
C GLY A 75 -1.30 -0.58 0.78
N LYS A 76 -1.44 -1.70 1.51
CA LYS A 76 -0.33 -2.58 1.89
C LYS A 76 -0.38 -3.89 1.10
N VAL A 77 0.69 -4.24 0.42
CA VAL A 77 0.88 -5.57 -0.18
C VAL A 77 1.34 -6.51 0.93
N HIS A 78 0.66 -7.64 1.04
CA HIS A 78 0.93 -8.71 1.98
C HIS A 78 1.31 -9.98 1.19
N PRO A 79 2.62 -10.25 1.01
CA PRO A 79 3.09 -11.28 0.07
C PRO A 79 2.52 -12.67 0.35
N SER A 80 2.56 -13.14 1.61
CA SER A 80 2.05 -14.46 2.01
C SER A 80 0.53 -14.59 1.87
N HIS A 81 -0.21 -13.48 1.94
CA HIS A 81 -1.66 -13.46 1.72
C HIS A 81 -2.00 -13.30 0.23
N GLY A 82 -1.00 -13.09 -0.63
CA GLY A 82 -1.17 -13.00 -2.07
C GLY A 82 -1.92 -11.75 -2.55
N CYS A 83 -1.99 -10.67 -1.76
CA CYS A 83 -2.86 -9.55 -2.12
C CYS A 83 -2.38 -8.18 -1.62
N LEU A 84 -2.92 -7.15 -2.26
CA LEU A 84 -2.97 -5.78 -1.75
C LEU A 84 -4.24 -5.60 -0.89
N TYR A 85 -4.06 -5.03 0.29
CA TYR A 85 -5.14 -4.56 1.14
C TYR A 85 -5.28 -3.04 1.05
N ILE A 86 -6.46 -2.56 0.69
CA ILE A 86 -6.78 -1.13 0.68
C ILE A 86 -7.91 -0.80 1.67
N PRO A 87 -7.91 0.41 2.26
CA PRO A 87 -9.07 0.90 2.99
C PRO A 87 -10.10 1.45 1.99
N TYR A 88 -11.34 0.98 2.10
CA TYR A 88 -12.46 1.45 1.28
C TYR A 88 -13.79 1.24 1.98
N ASP A 89 -14.58 2.30 2.09
CA ASP A 89 -15.95 2.29 2.63
C ASP A 89 -16.09 1.54 3.96
N SER A 90 -15.23 1.89 4.92
CA SER A 90 -15.13 1.25 6.25
C SER A 90 -14.56 -0.18 6.26
N GLU A 91 -14.24 -0.77 5.12
CA GLU A 91 -13.71 -2.12 5.00
C GLU A 91 -12.24 -2.16 4.57
N GLU A 92 -11.58 -3.29 4.87
CA GLU A 92 -10.30 -3.69 4.28
C GLU A 92 -10.56 -4.59 3.07
N VAL A 93 -10.39 -4.05 1.88
CA VAL A 93 -10.64 -4.76 0.62
C VAL A 93 -9.37 -5.45 0.12
N LYS A 94 -9.51 -6.71 -0.30
CA LYS A 94 -8.44 -7.49 -0.96
C LYS A 94 -8.45 -7.29 -2.48
N ILE A 95 -7.29 -7.00 -3.04
CA ILE A 95 -7.06 -6.87 -4.48
C ILE A 95 -5.89 -7.80 -4.87
N PHE A 96 -6.10 -8.64 -5.88
CA PHE A 96 -5.10 -9.63 -6.33
C PHE A 96 -4.21 -9.14 -7.47
N ALA A 97 -4.67 -8.18 -8.28
CA ALA A 97 -3.90 -7.53 -9.33
C ALA A 97 -3.69 -6.05 -8.97
N TYR A 98 -2.44 -5.64 -8.80
CA TYR A 98 -2.09 -4.35 -8.22
C TYR A 98 -0.78 -3.81 -8.81
N GLU A 99 -0.37 -2.64 -8.35
CA GLU A 99 0.96 -2.09 -8.62
C GLU A 99 1.72 -1.91 -7.31
N VAL A 100 3.04 -2.16 -7.34
CA VAL A 100 3.94 -1.98 -6.20
C VAL A 100 4.82 -0.76 -6.43
N LEU A 101 4.89 0.13 -5.43
CA LEU A 101 5.80 1.26 -5.48
C LEU A 101 7.24 0.77 -5.31
N SER A 102 8.08 1.02 -6.30
CA SER A 102 9.46 0.55 -6.35
C SER A 102 10.42 1.69 -6.65
N ARG A 103 11.62 1.64 -6.07
CA ARG A 103 12.71 2.54 -6.44
C ARG A 103 13.29 2.10 -7.78
N ARG A 104 13.43 3.04 -8.71
CA ARG A 104 14.18 2.81 -9.95
C ARG A 104 15.60 2.44 -9.59
N MET A 105 16.03 1.27 -10.03
CA MET A 105 17.43 0.89 -9.93
C MET A 105 18.15 1.46 -11.14
N GLU A 106 19.11 2.35 -10.91
CA GLU A 106 19.99 2.83 -11.98
C GLU A 106 20.86 1.65 -12.46
N ALA A 107 20.90 1.44 -13.78
CA ALA A 107 21.88 0.54 -14.37
C ALA A 107 23.27 1.10 -14.05
N ARG A 108 24.12 0.28 -13.43
CA ARG A 108 25.53 0.63 -13.18
C ARG A 108 26.31 0.71 -14.48
#